data_AF-A0A7C7JRG6-F1
#
_entry.id   AF-A0A7C7JRG6-F1
#
_cell.length_a   1.000
_cell.length_b   1.000
_cell.length_c   1.000
_cell.angle_alpha   90.00
_cell.angle_beta   90.00
_cell.angle_gamma   90.00
#
_symmetry.space_group_name_H-M   'P 1'
#
loop_
_entity.id
_entity.type
_entity.pdbx_description
1 polymer ?
#
loop_
_entity_poly.entity_id
_entity_poly.type
_entity_poly.pdbx_seq_one_letter_code
_entity_poly.pdbx_strand_id
1 'polypeptide(L)'
;MVHEPGGEDRRTRLTDAPTLETRIGIKLRGSSTQDRPKKAFAVEAWDEHDEDKNITPLNMPEDSDWVLYASYEYDRALIRNAFIYEISNQIGRYAVRTRFCEVFVNTDGGSLDYEDYVGVYVFMEKITRGRDRVDIRRIRPENNVEPEITGGYLLKFDRADPGDSGFIALGQNNRIMWVDPKENEVTVEQAKWVKDYLNSMYKSLRSSDPETGYPKYIDADSWIDHHILNELTKNGDAFTTSCYFYKDRGKRVEYGPLWDFDRTMGPDSNSSFGPAAVNPVAWSTKYFFGWWGRLMRNKDFKRRYIERWNFFRQHAMSEKNLFAVIDAMADELDEAAGRNYTKWPLFGSTGGFRIEIAQLKDWISKRLAWIDSQYQDAPPPTLSSMGGVVLPGFRLQLSSLGGDVHYTTDGTDPRMPDDSKNPNAQTLSINNADIVISRDSVWKYL
;
A
#
# COMPACT_ATOMS: atom_id res chain seq x y z
N MET A 1 -28.33 3.35 -2.93
CA MET A 1 -28.43 4.76 -2.49
C MET A 1 -27.26 5.05 -1.56
N VAL A 2 -26.74 6.27 -1.55
CA VAL A 2 -25.72 6.74 -0.61
C VAL A 2 -26.27 7.96 0.11
N HIS A 3 -26.12 7.97 1.43
CA HIS A 3 -26.50 9.10 2.29
C HIS A 3 -25.24 9.56 3.02
N GLU A 4 -24.94 10.85 2.94
CA GLU A 4 -23.79 11.46 3.60
C GLU A 4 -24.21 12.28 4.82
N PRO A 5 -23.31 12.52 5.78
CA PRO A 5 -23.59 13.37 6.93
C PRO A 5 -24.08 14.76 6.52
N GLY A 6 -25.25 15.15 7.01
CA GLY A 6 -25.86 16.46 6.72
C GLY A 6 -26.24 17.23 7.99
N GLY A 7 -26.73 18.46 7.81
CA GLY A 7 -27.20 19.31 8.90
C GLY A 7 -26.09 19.87 9.81
N GLU A 8 -26.49 20.62 10.84
CA GLU A 8 -25.56 21.20 11.82
C GLU A 8 -24.89 20.13 12.71
N ASP A 9 -25.55 18.99 12.89
CA ASP A 9 -25.07 17.90 13.74
C ASP A 9 -24.19 16.87 13.02
N ARG A 10 -24.01 17.02 11.69
CA ARG A 10 -23.20 16.13 10.83
C ARG A 10 -23.58 14.66 11.02
N ARG A 11 -24.88 14.36 11.05
CA ARG A 11 -25.40 13.00 11.16
C ARG A 11 -26.00 12.54 9.82
N THR A 12 -25.78 11.27 9.49
CA THR A 12 -26.43 10.61 8.34
C THR A 12 -27.79 10.09 8.77
N ARG A 13 -28.83 10.34 7.96
CA ARG A 13 -30.18 9.77 8.16
C ARG A 13 -30.68 9.19 6.86
N LEU A 14 -31.22 7.97 6.91
CA LEU A 14 -31.85 7.32 5.75
C LEU A 14 -33.19 7.95 5.38
N THR A 15 -33.76 8.80 6.25
CA THR A 15 -34.95 9.60 5.96
C THR A 15 -34.65 10.86 5.15
N ASP A 16 -33.39 11.29 5.10
CA ASP A 16 -32.97 12.42 4.28
C ASP A 16 -32.79 11.97 2.83
N ALA A 17 -32.91 12.89 1.88
CA ALA A 17 -32.68 12.57 0.47
C ALA A 17 -31.24 12.04 0.28
N PRO A 18 -31.03 10.96 -0.49
CA PRO A 18 -29.70 10.45 -0.77
C PRO A 18 -28.88 11.46 -1.57
N THR A 19 -27.58 11.51 -1.30
CA THR A 19 -26.64 12.33 -2.08
C THR A 19 -26.28 11.67 -3.41
N LEU A 20 -26.44 10.34 -3.50
CA LEU A 20 -26.28 9.59 -4.74
C LEU A 20 -27.30 8.44 -4.84
N GLU A 21 -28.00 8.40 -5.97
CA GLU A 21 -28.79 7.26 -6.41
C GLU A 21 -28.21 6.71 -7.71
N THR A 22 -27.94 5.42 -7.76
CA THR A 22 -27.44 4.76 -8.96
C THR A 22 -27.92 3.32 -9.00
N ARG A 23 -28.17 2.82 -10.21
CA ARG A 23 -28.33 1.40 -10.47
C ARG A 23 -26.95 0.74 -10.31
N ILE A 24 -26.95 -0.48 -9.77
CA ILE A 24 -25.72 -1.26 -9.58
C ILE A 24 -25.89 -2.70 -10.01
N GLY A 25 -24.83 -3.29 -10.56
CA GLY A 25 -24.54 -4.71 -10.44
C GLY A 25 -23.87 -4.99 -9.09
N ILE A 26 -24.26 -6.07 -8.41
CA ILE A 26 -23.64 -6.48 -7.15
C ILE A 26 -23.32 -7.97 -7.16
N LYS A 27 -22.11 -8.32 -6.70
CA LYS A 27 -21.68 -9.71 -6.55
C LYS A 27 -20.96 -9.94 -5.24
N LEU A 28 -21.08 -11.15 -4.71
CA LEU A 28 -20.28 -11.56 -3.56
C LEU A 28 -18.79 -11.50 -3.91
N ARG A 29 -17.99 -11.00 -2.97
CA ARG A 29 -16.54 -10.85 -3.11
C ARG A 29 -15.81 -11.69 -2.06
N GLY A 30 -14.61 -12.12 -2.45
CA GLY A 30 -13.69 -12.88 -1.60
C GLY A 30 -13.60 -14.32 -2.08
N SER A 31 -12.43 -14.94 -1.92
CA SER A 31 -12.25 -16.36 -2.26
C SER A 31 -12.42 -17.22 -1.01
N SER A 32 -11.62 -16.96 0.04
CA SER A 32 -11.69 -17.69 1.31
C SER A 32 -12.74 -17.15 2.28
N THR A 33 -13.32 -15.98 1.99
CA THR A 33 -14.23 -15.25 2.89
C THR A 33 -15.68 -15.23 2.38
N GLN A 34 -15.94 -15.80 1.20
CA GLN A 34 -17.26 -15.74 0.54
C GLN A 34 -18.37 -16.37 1.39
N ASP A 35 -18.05 -17.43 2.14
CA ASP A 35 -19.01 -18.18 2.95
C ASP A 35 -19.26 -17.58 4.34
N ARG A 36 -18.58 -16.49 4.70
CA ARG A 36 -18.79 -15.81 5.99
C ARG A 36 -20.23 -15.34 6.15
N PRO A 37 -20.75 -15.23 7.39
CA PRO A 37 -22.05 -14.64 7.65
C PRO A 37 -22.14 -13.20 7.12
N LYS A 38 -21.13 -12.38 7.43
CA LYS A 38 -21.02 -11.02 6.91
C LYS A 38 -20.38 -11.02 5.52
N LYS A 39 -21.18 -10.73 4.50
CA LYS A 39 -20.78 -10.78 3.08
C LYS A 39 -20.04 -9.53 2.64
N ALA A 40 -18.93 -9.68 1.94
CA ALA A 40 -18.30 -8.58 1.19
C ALA A 40 -18.86 -8.51 -0.23
N PHE A 41 -18.90 -7.32 -0.83
CA PHE A 41 -19.47 -7.12 -2.15
C PHE A 41 -18.49 -6.40 -3.08
N ALA A 42 -18.49 -6.80 -4.35
CA ALA A 42 -18.05 -5.93 -5.44
C ALA A 42 -19.30 -5.30 -6.05
N VAL A 43 -19.22 -4.00 -6.30
CA VAL A 43 -20.31 -3.16 -6.77
C VAL A 43 -19.86 -2.49 -8.06
N GLU A 44 -20.68 -2.56 -9.09
CA GLU A 44 -20.43 -1.91 -10.37
C GLU A 44 -21.62 -0.99 -10.66
N ALA A 45 -21.37 0.30 -10.88
CA ALA A 45 -22.42 1.25 -11.19
C ALA A 45 -22.81 1.14 -12.67
N TRP A 46 -24.12 1.08 -12.94
CA TRP A 46 -24.67 0.86 -14.27
C TRP A 46 -25.61 1.99 -14.71
N ASP A 47 -25.71 2.16 -16.02
CA ASP A 47 -26.73 3.00 -16.66
C ASP A 47 -28.05 2.23 -16.93
N GLU A 48 -28.96 2.84 -17.68
CA GLU A 48 -30.23 2.23 -18.08
C GLU A 48 -30.07 1.01 -19.02
N HIS A 49 -28.90 0.83 -19.62
CA HIS A 49 -28.56 -0.22 -20.59
C HIS A 49 -27.74 -1.37 -19.98
N ASP A 50 -27.51 -1.36 -18.67
CA ASP A 50 -26.64 -2.33 -17.98
C ASP A 50 -25.16 -2.21 -18.40
N GLU A 51 -24.76 -1.01 -18.85
CA GLU A 51 -23.38 -0.68 -19.18
C GLU A 51 -22.72 0.10 -18.04
N ASP A 52 -21.38 0.04 -17.97
CA ASP A 52 -20.58 0.73 -16.95
C ASP A 52 -20.85 2.24 -16.93
N LYS A 53 -21.23 2.72 -15.76
CA LYS A 53 -21.46 4.14 -15.48
C LYS A 53 -20.51 4.61 -14.39
N ASN A 54 -19.62 5.51 -14.75
CA ASN A 54 -18.76 6.16 -13.78
C ASN A 54 -19.57 7.06 -12.83
N ILE A 55 -19.24 6.98 -11.54
CA ILE A 55 -19.86 7.76 -10.46
C ILE A 55 -18.79 8.33 -9.52
N THR A 56 -19.13 9.36 -8.74
CA THR A 56 -18.22 10.02 -7.77
C THR A 56 -18.75 9.91 -6.33
N PRO A 57 -18.82 8.69 -5.76
CA PRO A 57 -19.34 8.49 -4.41
C PRO A 57 -18.38 9.04 -3.34
N LEU A 58 -18.92 9.68 -2.30
CA LEU A 58 -18.19 10.05 -1.07
C LEU A 58 -16.93 10.89 -1.30
N ASN A 59 -17.01 11.78 -2.30
CA ASN A 59 -15.92 12.64 -2.75
C ASN A 59 -14.64 11.87 -3.14
N MET A 60 -14.79 10.67 -3.71
CA MET A 60 -13.70 9.89 -4.30
C MET A 60 -13.74 9.99 -5.83
N PRO A 61 -12.58 9.90 -6.51
CA PRO A 61 -12.50 10.06 -7.97
C PRO A 61 -13.38 9.08 -8.73
N GLU A 62 -13.84 9.53 -9.89
CA GLU A 62 -14.79 8.85 -10.77
C GLU A 62 -14.36 7.42 -11.13
N ASP A 63 -15.26 6.45 -10.97
CA ASP A 63 -15.08 5.05 -11.39
C ASP A 63 -16.45 4.35 -11.44
N SER A 64 -16.55 3.25 -12.19
CA SER A 64 -17.72 2.36 -12.19
C SER A 64 -17.56 1.25 -11.14
N ASP A 65 -16.32 0.87 -10.81
CA ASP A 65 -15.97 -0.34 -10.07
C ASP A 65 -15.59 -0.04 -8.60
N TRP A 66 -16.38 -0.55 -7.66
CA TRP A 66 -16.23 -0.29 -6.22
C TRP A 66 -16.28 -1.57 -5.39
N VAL A 67 -15.78 -1.48 -4.16
CA VAL A 67 -15.78 -2.60 -3.21
C VAL A 67 -16.40 -2.15 -1.88
N LEU A 68 -17.34 -2.95 -1.39
CA LEU A 68 -17.80 -2.93 0.00
C LEU A 68 -17.09 -4.07 0.74
N TYR A 69 -15.96 -3.75 1.36
CA TYR A 69 -15.19 -4.70 2.14
C TYR A 69 -15.81 -4.89 3.53
N ALA A 70 -16.08 -6.15 3.87
CA ALA A 70 -16.67 -6.54 5.14
C ALA A 70 -15.59 -6.97 6.14
N SER A 71 -15.10 -6.06 6.97
CA SER A 71 -14.28 -6.41 8.14
C SER A 71 -15.08 -7.34 9.07
N TYR A 72 -14.47 -8.46 9.46
CA TYR A 72 -15.10 -9.52 10.27
C TYR A 72 -14.07 -10.12 11.26
N GLU A 73 -14.03 -11.45 11.41
CA GLU A 73 -13.21 -12.14 12.43
C GLU A 73 -11.70 -11.91 12.33
N TYR A 74 -11.14 -11.68 11.12
CA TYR A 74 -9.71 -11.38 10.96
C TYR A 74 -9.39 -9.91 11.19
N ASP A 75 -10.34 -9.00 11.02
CA ASP A 75 -10.12 -7.59 11.32
C ASP A 75 -11.16 -7.09 12.31
N ARG A 76 -10.95 -7.49 13.56
CA ARG A 76 -11.76 -7.05 14.69
C ARG A 76 -11.47 -5.61 15.13
N ALA A 77 -10.46 -4.97 14.54
CA ALA A 77 -10.25 -3.53 14.68
C ALA A 77 -10.98 -2.73 13.59
N LEU A 78 -11.59 -3.40 12.60
CA LEU A 78 -12.29 -2.82 11.43
C LEU A 78 -11.45 -1.95 10.48
N ILE A 79 -10.23 -1.56 10.88
CA ILE A 79 -9.45 -0.51 10.22
C ILE A 79 -8.18 -0.99 9.52
N ARG A 80 -7.76 -2.26 9.60
CA ARG A 80 -6.39 -2.67 9.21
C ARG A 80 -6.04 -2.38 7.75
N ASN A 81 -6.98 -2.63 6.84
CA ASN A 81 -6.83 -2.26 5.43
C ASN A 81 -6.73 -0.73 5.26
N ALA A 82 -7.74 0.00 5.76
CA ALA A 82 -7.81 1.45 5.64
C ALA A 82 -6.56 2.14 6.23
N PHE A 83 -6.11 1.68 7.40
CA PHE A 83 -4.93 2.19 8.10
C PHE A 83 -3.69 2.12 7.22
N ILE A 84 -3.31 0.95 6.72
CA ILE A 84 -2.06 0.84 5.96
C ILE A 84 -2.16 1.49 4.57
N TYR A 85 -3.36 1.55 3.98
CA TYR A 85 -3.57 2.31 2.74
C TYR A 85 -3.38 3.80 2.96
N GLU A 86 -3.87 4.34 4.08
CA GLU A 86 -3.62 5.73 4.47
C GLU A 86 -2.12 5.99 4.66
N ILE A 87 -1.39 5.11 5.37
CA ILE A 87 0.07 5.27 5.52
C ILE A 87 0.80 5.21 4.17
N SER A 88 0.38 4.34 3.25
CA SER A 88 0.93 4.29 1.89
C SER A 88 0.70 5.61 1.15
N ASN A 89 -0.51 6.17 1.24
CA ASN A 89 -0.85 7.44 0.60
C ASN A 89 -0.04 8.61 1.19
N GLN A 90 0.20 8.64 2.50
CA GLN A 90 1.03 9.66 3.14
C GLN A 90 2.50 9.65 2.69
N ILE A 91 3.02 8.51 2.25
CA ILE A 91 4.38 8.41 1.67
C ILE A 91 4.41 8.63 0.14
N GLY A 92 3.27 9.02 -0.46
CA GLY A 92 3.15 9.28 -1.90
C GLY A 92 3.07 8.02 -2.75
N ARG A 93 2.72 6.88 -2.16
CA ARG A 93 2.47 5.63 -2.89
C ARG A 93 0.99 5.36 -2.91
N TYR A 94 0.37 5.50 -4.08
CA TYR A 94 -1.05 5.23 -4.25
C TYR A 94 -1.41 3.86 -3.65
N ALA A 95 -2.34 3.90 -2.70
CA ALA A 95 -3.16 2.79 -2.26
C ALA A 95 -4.62 3.24 -2.35
N VAL A 96 -5.52 2.28 -2.52
CA VAL A 96 -6.94 2.58 -2.76
C VAL A 96 -7.49 3.50 -1.66
N ARG A 97 -8.24 4.51 -2.06
CA ARG A 97 -8.94 5.40 -1.13
C ARG A 97 -10.08 4.62 -0.47
N THR A 98 -10.35 4.96 0.79
CA THR A 98 -11.35 4.27 1.61
C THR A 98 -12.26 5.26 2.32
N ARG A 99 -13.48 4.82 2.61
CA ARG A 99 -14.47 5.47 3.47
C ARG A 99 -15.14 4.42 4.34
N PHE A 100 -15.30 4.70 5.64
CA PHE A 100 -16.15 3.86 6.47
C PHE A 100 -17.61 4.17 6.20
N CYS A 101 -18.45 3.13 6.18
CA CYS A 101 -19.88 3.29 5.99
C CYS A 101 -20.66 2.22 6.75
N GLU A 102 -21.88 2.55 7.14
CA GLU A 102 -22.86 1.58 7.59
C GLU A 102 -23.72 1.14 6.41
N VAL A 103 -23.90 -0.17 6.24
CA VAL A 103 -24.52 -0.73 5.05
C VAL A 103 -25.83 -1.42 5.42
N PHE A 104 -26.83 -1.19 4.57
CA PHE A 104 -28.13 -1.87 4.58
C PHE A 104 -28.30 -2.60 3.25
N VAL A 105 -28.77 -3.84 3.29
CA VAL A 105 -28.99 -4.68 2.11
C VAL A 105 -30.39 -5.27 2.18
N ASN A 106 -31.33 -4.66 1.45
CA ASN A 106 -32.68 -5.17 1.30
C ASN A 106 -32.75 -6.12 0.09
N THR A 107 -33.16 -7.36 0.33
CA THR A 107 -33.33 -8.39 -0.71
C THR A 107 -34.74 -8.97 -0.79
N ASP A 108 -35.64 -8.59 0.13
CA ASP A 108 -36.98 -9.14 0.21
C ASP A 108 -38.01 -8.35 -0.61
N GLY A 109 -37.64 -7.17 -1.11
CA GLY A 109 -38.50 -6.29 -1.90
C GLY A 109 -39.49 -5.49 -1.05
N GLY A 110 -39.37 -5.55 0.29
CA GLY A 110 -40.13 -4.75 1.24
C GLY A 110 -39.59 -3.33 1.37
N SER A 111 -40.09 -2.61 2.37
CA SER A 111 -39.51 -1.32 2.75
C SER A 111 -38.21 -1.54 3.49
N LEU A 112 -37.24 -0.64 3.30
CA LEU A 112 -35.97 -0.69 4.03
C LEU A 112 -36.23 -0.57 5.54
N ASP A 113 -35.73 -1.53 6.32
CA ASP A 113 -35.81 -1.49 7.78
C ASP A 113 -34.48 -1.88 8.45
N TYR A 114 -34.48 -2.03 9.78
CA TYR A 114 -33.25 -2.29 10.52
C TYR A 114 -32.79 -3.75 10.45
N GLU A 115 -33.63 -4.69 10.01
CA GLU A 115 -33.21 -6.08 9.75
C GLU A 115 -32.25 -6.14 8.55
N ASP A 116 -32.42 -5.22 7.59
CA ASP A 116 -31.54 -5.03 6.44
C ASP A 116 -30.13 -4.54 6.82
N TYR A 117 -29.91 -4.06 8.05
CA TYR A 117 -28.60 -3.61 8.51
C TYR A 117 -27.59 -4.77 8.54
N VAL A 118 -26.48 -4.60 7.83
CA VAL A 118 -25.40 -5.59 7.73
C VAL A 118 -24.08 -5.12 8.35
N GLY A 119 -24.07 -4.01 9.09
CA GLY A 119 -22.91 -3.56 9.87
C GLY A 119 -22.03 -2.50 9.18
N VAL A 120 -20.83 -2.32 9.74
CA VAL A 120 -19.80 -1.39 9.24
C VAL A 120 -19.00 -2.03 8.12
N TYR A 121 -18.79 -1.30 7.03
CA TYR A 121 -17.96 -1.69 5.89
C TYR A 121 -16.91 -0.64 5.60
N VAL A 122 -15.84 -1.07 4.91
CA VAL A 122 -14.91 -0.16 4.25
C VAL A 122 -15.31 -0.10 2.78
N PHE A 123 -15.90 1.02 2.37
CA PHE A 123 -16.13 1.32 0.96
C PHE A 123 -14.81 1.79 0.35
N MET A 124 -14.37 1.14 -0.72
CA MET A 124 -13.05 1.38 -1.29
C MET A 124 -13.03 1.23 -2.81
N GLU A 125 -12.04 1.87 -3.42
CA GLU A 125 -11.76 1.75 -4.85
C GLU A 125 -11.32 0.30 -5.19
N LYS A 126 -11.61 -0.14 -6.40
CA LYS A 126 -10.98 -1.33 -6.98
C LYS A 126 -9.62 -0.94 -7.58
N ILE A 127 -8.63 -1.83 -7.51
CA ILE A 127 -7.35 -1.62 -8.20
C ILE A 127 -7.57 -1.81 -9.71
N THR A 128 -7.59 -0.71 -10.44
CA THR A 128 -7.74 -0.64 -11.89
C THR A 128 -6.73 0.34 -12.49
N ARG A 129 -6.57 0.30 -13.82
CA ARG A 129 -5.79 1.30 -14.55
C ARG A 129 -6.61 2.58 -14.69
N GLY A 130 -6.07 3.71 -14.26
CA GLY A 130 -6.76 5.01 -14.33
C GLY A 130 -5.87 6.14 -13.84
N ARG A 131 -6.16 7.38 -14.28
CA ARG A 131 -5.37 8.57 -13.91
C ARG A 131 -5.36 8.82 -12.39
N ASP A 132 -6.49 8.58 -11.74
CA ASP A 132 -6.65 8.68 -10.28
C ASP A 132 -6.51 7.33 -9.56
N ARG A 133 -5.96 6.32 -10.26
CA ARG A 133 -5.73 4.94 -9.82
C ARG A 133 -4.28 4.55 -10.13
N VAL A 134 -4.06 3.40 -10.78
CA VAL A 134 -2.76 3.06 -11.36
C VAL A 134 -2.60 3.79 -12.70
N ASP A 135 -1.87 4.91 -12.67
CA ASP A 135 -1.66 5.77 -13.85
C ASP A 135 -0.57 5.20 -14.77
N ILE A 136 -0.96 4.21 -15.57
CA ILE A 136 -0.16 3.68 -16.67
C ILE A 136 -0.86 3.89 -18.02
N ARG A 137 -0.06 4.09 -19.07
CA ARG A 137 -0.59 4.21 -20.43
C ARG A 137 -1.25 2.91 -20.85
N ARG A 138 -2.43 2.99 -21.47
CA ARG A 138 -3.10 1.82 -22.05
C ARG A 138 -2.24 1.24 -23.19
N ILE A 139 -2.06 -0.08 -23.18
CA ILE A 139 -1.55 -0.82 -24.33
C ILE A 139 -2.73 -1.36 -25.16
N ARG A 140 -2.58 -1.36 -26.48
CA ARG A 140 -3.60 -1.89 -27.41
C ARG A 140 -3.09 -3.15 -28.12
N PRO A 141 -3.95 -4.02 -28.65
CA PRO A 141 -3.54 -5.23 -29.36
C PRO A 141 -2.58 -4.98 -30.54
N GLU A 142 -2.61 -3.80 -31.17
CA GLU A 142 -1.70 -3.42 -32.25
C GLU A 142 -0.28 -3.01 -31.78
N ASN A 143 -0.06 -2.81 -30.47
CA ASN A 143 1.22 -2.38 -29.90
C ASN A 143 2.16 -3.57 -29.64
N ASN A 144 2.71 -4.15 -30.70
CA ASN A 144 3.52 -5.39 -30.64
C ASN A 144 5.03 -5.19 -30.91
N VAL A 145 5.49 -3.95 -31.04
CA VAL A 145 6.90 -3.60 -31.25
C VAL A 145 7.32 -2.43 -30.36
N GLU A 146 8.63 -2.27 -30.17
CA GLU A 146 9.15 -1.11 -29.44
C GLU A 146 9.01 0.18 -30.27
N PRO A 147 8.72 1.32 -29.61
CA PRO A 147 8.64 1.52 -28.16
C PRO A 147 7.28 1.18 -27.52
N GLU A 148 6.21 0.95 -28.28
CA GLU A 148 4.84 0.86 -27.76
C GLU A 148 4.59 -0.35 -26.86
N ILE A 149 5.21 -1.50 -27.17
CA ILE A 149 5.10 -2.74 -26.40
C ILE A 149 5.70 -2.64 -24.99
N THR A 150 6.48 -1.59 -24.71
CA THR A 150 7.32 -1.53 -23.51
C THR A 150 6.57 -1.27 -22.20
N GLY A 151 5.24 -1.13 -22.22
CA GLY A 151 4.44 -0.96 -21.01
C GLY A 151 2.97 -0.70 -21.27
N GLY A 152 2.26 -0.47 -20.17
CA GLY A 152 0.80 -0.52 -20.09
C GLY A 152 0.30 -1.84 -19.52
N TYR A 153 1.08 -2.46 -18.63
CA TYR A 153 0.75 -3.73 -17.99
C TYR A 153 0.61 -3.53 -16.49
N LEU A 154 -0.56 -3.83 -15.95
CA LEU A 154 -0.83 -4.02 -14.53
C LEU A 154 -0.97 -5.52 -14.27
N LEU A 155 -0.20 -6.02 -13.30
CA LEU A 155 -0.01 -7.43 -13.03
C LEU A 155 -0.21 -7.69 -11.54
N LYS A 156 -0.54 -8.94 -11.19
CA LYS A 156 -0.65 -9.37 -9.79
C LYS A 156 -0.04 -10.76 -9.57
N PHE A 157 0.48 -11.01 -8.38
CA PHE A 157 0.56 -12.36 -7.83
C PHE A 157 -0.75 -12.62 -7.09
N ASP A 158 -1.56 -13.54 -7.60
CA ASP A 158 -2.84 -13.94 -7.00
C ASP A 158 -3.35 -15.24 -7.63
N ARG A 159 -4.51 -15.71 -7.16
CA ARG A 159 -5.32 -16.73 -7.80
C ARG A 159 -5.74 -16.26 -9.21
N ALA A 160 -5.83 -17.22 -10.13
CA ALA A 160 -6.36 -16.97 -11.46
C ALA A 160 -7.85 -16.67 -11.39
N ASP A 161 -8.28 -15.66 -12.14
CA ASP A 161 -9.69 -15.41 -12.39
C ASP A 161 -10.24 -16.50 -13.35
N PRO A 162 -11.56 -16.76 -13.41
CA PRO A 162 -12.11 -17.78 -14.29
C PRO A 162 -11.73 -17.55 -15.77
N GLY A 163 -11.05 -18.52 -16.38
CA GLY A 163 -10.57 -18.42 -17.76
C GLY A 163 -9.09 -18.02 -17.88
N ASP A 164 -8.51 -17.45 -16.83
CA ASP A 164 -7.12 -17.02 -16.80
C ASP A 164 -6.19 -18.19 -16.41
N SER A 165 -4.96 -18.16 -16.92
CA SER A 165 -3.91 -19.13 -16.61
C SER A 165 -2.65 -18.46 -16.09
N GLY A 166 -2.42 -17.18 -16.42
CA GLY A 166 -1.24 -16.43 -16.07
C GLY A 166 0.06 -17.06 -16.60
N PHE A 167 1.19 -16.59 -16.08
CA PHE A 167 2.51 -17.10 -16.49
C PHE A 167 3.50 -17.11 -15.32
N ILE A 168 4.62 -17.83 -15.48
CA ILE A 168 5.72 -17.85 -14.51
C ILE A 168 6.95 -17.15 -15.10
N ALA A 169 7.55 -16.26 -14.32
CA ALA A 169 8.83 -15.63 -14.60
C ALA A 169 9.92 -16.14 -13.64
N LEU A 170 11.19 -16.03 -14.03
CA LEU A 170 12.31 -16.52 -13.23
C LEU A 170 12.31 -15.92 -11.82
N GLY A 171 12.63 -16.76 -10.83
CA GLY A 171 12.73 -16.32 -9.44
C GLY A 171 11.41 -16.17 -8.69
N GLN A 172 10.29 -16.54 -9.32
CA GLN A 172 8.98 -16.65 -8.67
C GLN A 172 8.45 -18.07 -8.84
N ASN A 173 7.86 -18.60 -7.75
CA ASN A 173 7.18 -19.88 -7.77
C ASN A 173 5.68 -19.72 -8.02
N ASN A 174 5.16 -18.51 -7.83
CA ASN A 174 3.75 -18.20 -8.04
C ASN A 174 3.54 -17.65 -9.45
N ARG A 175 2.35 -17.92 -9.99
CA ARG A 175 1.93 -17.38 -11.27
C ARG A 175 1.65 -15.88 -11.15
N ILE A 176 1.98 -15.17 -12.22
CA ILE A 176 1.66 -13.77 -12.45
C ILE A 176 0.39 -13.74 -13.30
N MET A 177 -0.60 -12.99 -12.86
CA MET A 177 -1.88 -12.78 -13.54
C MET A 177 -1.95 -11.40 -14.17
N TRP A 178 -2.71 -11.30 -15.25
CA TRP A 178 -2.99 -10.05 -15.95
C TRP A 178 -4.17 -9.33 -15.32
N VAL A 179 -4.01 -8.05 -15.01
CA VAL A 179 -5.08 -7.22 -14.45
C VAL A 179 -5.61 -6.25 -15.51
N ASP A 180 -4.69 -5.54 -16.18
CA ASP A 180 -4.92 -4.67 -17.34
C ASP A 180 -3.68 -4.74 -18.26
N PRO A 181 -3.82 -5.06 -19.56
CA PRO A 181 -5.04 -5.60 -20.18
C PRO A 181 -5.42 -6.96 -19.59
N LYS A 182 -6.64 -7.44 -19.85
CA LYS A 182 -7.05 -8.80 -19.44
C LYS A 182 -6.28 -9.85 -20.23
N GLU A 183 -6.13 -11.06 -19.68
CA GLU A 183 -5.29 -12.10 -20.30
C GLU A 183 -5.75 -12.44 -21.73
N ASN A 184 -7.06 -12.46 -21.98
CA ASN A 184 -7.65 -12.68 -23.30
C ASN A 184 -7.48 -11.51 -24.30
N GLU A 185 -7.03 -10.34 -23.84
CA GLU A 185 -6.73 -9.16 -24.64
C GLU A 185 -5.23 -9.03 -24.96
N VAL A 186 -4.38 -9.81 -24.29
CA VAL A 186 -2.92 -9.79 -24.46
C VAL A 186 -2.53 -10.58 -25.71
N THR A 187 -1.71 -9.98 -26.57
CA THR A 187 -1.16 -10.69 -27.74
C THR A 187 -0.01 -11.64 -27.36
N VAL A 188 0.31 -12.59 -28.25
CA VAL A 188 1.45 -13.50 -28.05
C VAL A 188 2.76 -12.72 -27.92
N GLU A 189 2.93 -11.67 -28.72
CA GLU A 189 4.11 -10.79 -28.70
C GLU A 189 4.23 -10.04 -27.37
N GLN A 190 3.13 -9.47 -26.86
CA GLN A 190 3.07 -8.76 -25.57
C GLN A 190 3.38 -9.71 -24.40
N ALA A 191 2.73 -10.87 -24.36
CA ALA A 191 2.97 -11.88 -23.33
C ALA A 191 4.45 -12.32 -23.31
N LYS A 192 5.02 -12.56 -24.49
CA LYS A 192 6.44 -12.91 -24.63
C LYS A 192 7.35 -11.78 -24.14
N TRP A 193 7.08 -10.54 -24.56
CA TRP A 193 7.89 -9.38 -24.20
C TRP A 193 7.92 -9.15 -22.68
N VAL A 194 6.75 -9.18 -22.02
CA VAL A 194 6.66 -9.02 -20.56
C VAL A 194 7.44 -10.10 -19.83
N LYS A 195 7.28 -11.37 -20.23
CA LYS A 195 8.00 -12.49 -19.63
C LYS A 195 9.52 -12.35 -19.80
N ASP A 196 9.99 -11.99 -20.99
CA ASP A 196 11.41 -11.82 -21.26
C ASP A 196 12.01 -10.62 -20.51
N TYR A 197 11.25 -9.52 -20.37
CA TYR A 197 11.64 -8.37 -19.55
C TYR A 197 11.80 -8.78 -18.09
N LEU A 198 10.81 -9.46 -17.50
CA LEU A 198 10.86 -9.89 -16.10
C LEU A 198 11.97 -10.93 -15.85
N ASN A 199 12.25 -11.81 -16.82
CA ASN A 199 13.37 -12.74 -16.74
C ASN A 199 14.73 -12.02 -16.78
N SER A 200 14.86 -10.98 -17.59
CA SER A 200 16.08 -10.15 -17.66
C SER A 200 16.25 -9.33 -16.38
N MET A 201 15.17 -8.73 -15.88
CA MET A 201 15.10 -8.09 -14.57
C MET A 201 15.61 -9.03 -13.48
N TYR A 202 15.06 -10.24 -13.35
CA TYR A 202 15.47 -11.19 -12.32
C TYR A 202 16.98 -11.51 -12.34
N LYS A 203 17.56 -11.65 -13.53
CA LYS A 203 19.01 -11.89 -13.70
C LYS A 203 19.84 -10.72 -13.19
N SER A 204 19.34 -9.48 -13.34
CA SER A 204 20.01 -8.24 -12.92
C SER A 204 19.97 -7.96 -11.41
N LEU A 205 19.01 -8.54 -10.65
CA LEU A 205 18.69 -8.15 -9.27
C LEU A 205 19.83 -8.24 -8.22
N ARG A 206 20.97 -8.86 -8.56
CA ARG A 206 22.13 -8.94 -7.66
C ARG A 206 23.11 -7.79 -7.83
N SER A 207 23.08 -7.10 -8.97
CA SER A 207 24.01 -6.02 -9.29
C SER A 207 23.35 -4.66 -9.09
N SER A 208 24.09 -3.73 -8.50
CA SER A 208 23.71 -2.32 -8.33
C SER A 208 24.15 -1.44 -9.50
N ASP A 209 24.83 -2.02 -10.50
CA ASP A 209 25.31 -1.30 -11.67
C ASP A 209 24.14 -0.63 -12.42
N PRO A 210 24.20 0.68 -12.72
CA PRO A 210 23.07 1.39 -13.33
C PRO A 210 22.68 0.88 -14.73
N GLU A 211 23.62 0.36 -15.50
CA GLU A 211 23.44 -0.02 -16.91
C GLU A 211 23.09 -1.50 -17.10
N THR A 212 23.47 -2.34 -16.13
CA THR A 212 23.37 -3.81 -16.23
C THR A 212 22.63 -4.45 -15.05
N GLY A 213 22.52 -3.73 -13.92
CA GLY A 213 21.92 -4.20 -12.67
C GLY A 213 20.45 -3.85 -12.51
N TYR A 214 19.94 -4.02 -11.28
CA TYR A 214 18.54 -3.73 -10.95
C TYR A 214 18.08 -2.31 -11.30
N PRO A 215 18.92 -1.24 -11.19
CA PRO A 215 18.46 0.12 -11.47
C PRO A 215 17.99 0.34 -12.90
N LYS A 216 18.38 -0.53 -13.85
CA LYS A 216 17.85 -0.50 -15.22
C LYS A 216 16.40 -0.96 -15.32
N TYR A 217 15.97 -1.87 -14.44
CA TYR A 217 14.72 -2.59 -14.61
C TYR A 217 13.61 -2.22 -13.62
N ILE A 218 13.98 -1.77 -12.42
CA ILE A 218 13.02 -1.52 -11.33
C ILE A 218 13.10 -0.07 -10.83
N ASP A 219 11.96 0.50 -10.43
CA ASP A 219 11.96 1.66 -9.54
C ASP A 219 12.28 1.15 -8.13
N ALA A 220 13.54 1.33 -7.71
CA ALA A 220 14.02 0.77 -6.46
C ALA A 220 13.27 1.32 -5.24
N ASP A 221 12.87 2.59 -5.27
CA ASP A 221 12.16 3.21 -4.14
C ASP A 221 10.72 2.67 -4.05
N SER A 222 10.02 2.49 -5.18
CA SER A 222 8.70 1.85 -5.21
C SER A 222 8.75 0.45 -4.60
N TRP A 223 9.79 -0.32 -4.93
CA TRP A 223 10.00 -1.65 -4.38
C TRP A 223 10.28 -1.60 -2.88
N ILE A 224 11.24 -0.77 -2.45
CA ILE A 224 11.59 -0.63 -1.03
C ILE A 224 10.38 -0.19 -0.21
N ASP A 225 9.61 0.80 -0.67
CA ASP A 225 8.44 1.31 0.03
C ASP A 225 7.37 0.23 0.19
N HIS A 226 7.07 -0.50 -0.88
CA HIS A 226 6.11 -1.61 -0.86
C HIS A 226 6.55 -2.72 0.09
N HIS A 227 7.85 -3.04 0.12
CA HIS A 227 8.39 -4.05 1.03
C HIS A 227 8.36 -3.58 2.49
N ILE A 228 8.72 -2.32 2.76
CA ILE A 228 8.63 -1.72 4.11
C ILE A 228 7.20 -1.81 4.63
N LEU A 229 6.20 -1.43 3.83
CA LEU A 229 4.78 -1.45 4.25
C LEU A 229 4.28 -2.87 4.55
N ASN A 230 4.64 -3.86 3.71
CA ASN A 230 4.30 -5.27 3.95
C ASN A 230 5.02 -5.84 5.19
N GLU A 231 6.29 -5.48 5.37
CA GLU A 231 7.07 -5.96 6.50
C GLU A 231 6.65 -5.28 7.82
N LEU A 232 6.34 -3.98 7.79
CA LEU A 232 5.83 -3.24 8.94
C LEU A 232 4.60 -3.93 9.53
N THR A 233 3.67 -4.37 8.69
CA THR A 233 2.43 -5.02 9.13
C THR A 233 2.56 -6.55 9.32
N LYS A 234 3.70 -7.13 8.92
CA LYS A 234 3.91 -8.59 8.82
C LYS A 234 2.82 -9.27 7.99
N ASN A 235 2.58 -8.76 6.78
CA ASN A 235 1.62 -9.37 5.86
C ASN A 235 2.07 -10.80 5.47
N GLY A 236 1.27 -11.79 5.88
CA GLY A 236 1.53 -13.21 5.65
C GLY A 236 1.39 -13.63 4.18
N ASP A 237 0.71 -12.83 3.37
CA ASP A 237 0.49 -13.08 1.94
C ASP A 237 1.45 -12.30 1.03
N ALA A 238 2.25 -11.40 1.64
CA ALA A 238 3.18 -10.51 0.94
C ALA A 238 4.00 -11.25 -0.13
N PHE A 239 4.04 -10.66 -1.32
CA PHE A 239 4.82 -11.12 -2.48
C PHE A 239 4.41 -12.49 -3.04
N THR A 240 3.31 -13.06 -2.55
CA THR A 240 2.83 -14.40 -2.95
C THR A 240 1.42 -14.38 -3.49
N THR A 241 0.51 -13.65 -2.85
CA THR A 241 -0.87 -13.44 -3.27
C THR A 241 -1.27 -12.02 -2.89
N SER A 242 -2.34 -11.48 -3.47
CA SER A 242 -2.82 -10.12 -3.17
C SER A 242 -1.75 -9.03 -3.38
N CYS A 243 -0.83 -9.23 -4.35
CA CYS A 243 0.32 -8.35 -4.53
C CYS A 243 0.38 -7.83 -5.98
N TYR A 244 0.27 -6.52 -6.14
CA TYR A 244 0.21 -5.84 -7.44
C TYR A 244 1.56 -5.20 -7.80
N PHE A 245 1.85 -5.15 -9.09
CA PHE A 245 2.96 -4.42 -9.66
C PHE A 245 2.64 -4.06 -11.11
N TYR A 246 3.32 -3.07 -11.66
CA TYR A 246 3.02 -2.59 -13.00
C TYR A 246 4.27 -2.15 -13.76
N LYS A 247 4.09 -2.00 -15.06
CA LYS A 247 5.11 -1.44 -15.94
C LYS A 247 4.48 -0.46 -16.93
N ASP A 248 4.77 0.82 -16.74
CA ASP A 248 4.42 1.87 -17.71
C ASP A 248 5.43 1.91 -18.87
N ARG A 249 4.99 2.43 -20.01
CA ARG A 249 5.75 2.42 -21.26
C ARG A 249 7.08 3.19 -21.14
N GLY A 250 8.20 2.56 -21.46
CA GLY A 250 9.53 3.17 -21.26
C GLY A 250 9.92 3.47 -19.81
N LYS A 251 9.11 3.09 -18.81
CA LYS A 251 9.46 3.18 -17.37
C LYS A 251 9.89 1.84 -16.83
N ARG A 252 10.45 1.86 -15.62
CA ARG A 252 10.86 0.68 -14.87
C ARG A 252 9.64 -0.01 -14.22
N VAL A 253 9.83 -1.22 -13.71
CA VAL A 253 8.77 -1.94 -12.97
C VAL A 253 8.62 -1.33 -11.58
N GLU A 254 7.37 -1.08 -11.20
CA GLU A 254 6.99 -0.52 -9.90
C GLU A 254 6.14 -1.53 -9.13
N TYR A 255 6.34 -1.66 -7.82
CA TYR A 255 5.45 -2.42 -6.94
C TYR A 255 4.34 -1.53 -6.38
N GLY A 256 3.20 -2.16 -6.15
CA GLY A 256 1.99 -1.52 -5.68
C GLY A 256 0.90 -1.47 -6.75
N PRO A 257 -0.30 -0.99 -6.38
CA PRO A 257 -0.68 -0.53 -5.03
C PRO A 257 -0.76 -1.67 -3.99
N LEU A 258 -0.82 -1.31 -2.70
CA LEU A 258 -1.06 -2.27 -1.61
C LEU A 258 -2.46 -2.90 -1.73
N TRP A 259 -2.60 -4.15 -1.29
CA TRP A 259 -3.89 -4.83 -1.22
C TRP A 259 -3.91 -5.89 -0.09
N ASP A 260 -5.08 -6.10 0.53
CA ASP A 260 -5.40 -7.21 1.46
C ASP A 260 -4.50 -7.34 2.71
N PHE A 261 -4.82 -6.57 3.76
CA PHE A 261 -4.08 -6.45 5.01
C PHE A 261 -4.93 -6.78 6.25
N ASP A 262 -6.06 -7.45 6.09
CA ASP A 262 -6.97 -7.79 7.19
C ASP A 262 -6.34 -8.75 8.20
N ARG A 263 -5.49 -9.68 7.73
CA ARG A 263 -4.77 -10.66 8.56
C ARG A 263 -3.42 -10.18 9.10
N THR A 264 -3.24 -8.89 9.29
CA THR A 264 -1.96 -8.28 9.67
C THR A 264 -2.02 -7.61 11.04
N MET A 265 -0.86 -7.29 11.64
CA MET A 265 -0.80 -6.55 12.91
C MET A 265 -1.56 -7.24 14.07
N GLY A 266 -1.22 -8.52 14.30
CA GLY A 266 -1.66 -9.31 15.46
C GLY A 266 -3.16 -9.62 15.62
N PRO A 267 -3.97 -9.88 14.57
CA PRO A 267 -5.42 -10.00 14.75
C PRO A 267 -5.87 -11.30 15.44
N ASP A 268 -5.11 -12.40 15.32
CA ASP A 268 -5.52 -13.72 15.79
C ASP A 268 -4.34 -14.67 16.05
N SER A 269 -4.27 -15.26 17.26
CA SER A 269 -3.30 -16.28 17.66
C SER A 269 -3.62 -17.70 17.17
N ASN A 270 -4.80 -17.92 16.59
CA ASN A 270 -5.35 -19.26 16.32
C ASN A 270 -5.54 -19.57 14.82
N SER A 271 -4.94 -18.82 13.91
CA SER A 271 -5.13 -19.06 12.48
C SER A 271 -4.22 -20.16 11.93
N SER A 272 -4.81 -21.10 11.17
CA SER A 272 -4.10 -22.12 10.38
C SER A 272 -3.28 -21.55 9.20
N PHE A 273 -3.32 -20.23 9.01
CA PHE A 273 -2.65 -19.49 7.94
C PHE A 273 -1.37 -18.77 8.40
N GLY A 274 -1.06 -18.84 9.71
CA GLY A 274 0.28 -18.60 10.23
C GLY A 274 0.30 -17.75 11.51
N PRO A 275 1.03 -18.17 12.56
CA PRO A 275 1.31 -17.36 13.75
C PRO A 275 2.25 -16.15 13.49
N ALA A 276 2.54 -15.83 12.22
CA ALA A 276 3.60 -14.89 11.84
C ALA A 276 3.26 -13.42 12.18
N ALA A 277 2.00 -12.99 11.98
CA ALA A 277 1.57 -11.63 12.29
C ALA A 277 1.29 -11.42 13.79
N VAL A 278 1.11 -12.50 14.57
CA VAL A 278 0.86 -12.44 16.02
C VAL A 278 2.07 -11.88 16.75
N ASN A 279 3.25 -12.40 16.41
CA ASN A 279 4.49 -11.94 17.00
C ASN A 279 4.96 -10.66 16.29
N PRO A 280 4.99 -9.48 16.95
CA PRO A 280 5.51 -8.25 16.35
C PRO A 280 7.04 -8.30 16.16
N VAL A 281 7.72 -9.21 16.84
CA VAL A 281 9.18 -9.38 16.81
C VAL A 281 9.55 -10.39 15.71
N ALA A 282 10.76 -10.24 15.15
CA ALA A 282 11.32 -10.99 14.02
C ALA A 282 10.82 -10.59 12.62
N TRP A 283 11.68 -10.81 11.63
CA TRP A 283 11.36 -10.61 10.21
C TRP A 283 10.21 -11.54 9.79
N SER A 284 9.35 -11.10 8.88
CA SER A 284 8.37 -11.95 8.23
C SER A 284 9.06 -13.11 7.52
N THR A 285 8.39 -14.25 7.43
CA THR A 285 8.82 -15.36 6.57
C THR A 285 8.82 -14.97 5.09
N LYS A 286 8.17 -13.86 4.73
CA LYS A 286 8.14 -13.29 3.37
C LYS A 286 9.28 -12.34 3.06
N TYR A 287 10.10 -11.94 4.04
CA TYR A 287 11.16 -10.94 3.88
C TYR A 287 12.13 -11.19 2.72
N PHE A 288 12.43 -12.46 2.42
CA PHE A 288 13.32 -12.86 1.32
C PHE A 288 12.59 -13.61 0.19
N PHE A 289 11.26 -13.59 0.15
CA PHE A 289 10.50 -14.41 -0.79
C PHE A 289 10.69 -13.97 -2.25
N GLY A 290 10.80 -14.93 -3.16
CA GLY A 290 10.85 -14.68 -4.60
C GLY A 290 11.99 -13.75 -5.02
N TRP A 291 11.66 -12.69 -5.76
CA TRP A 291 12.62 -11.69 -6.25
C TRP A 291 13.36 -10.95 -5.12
N TRP A 292 12.71 -10.72 -3.98
CA TRP A 292 13.26 -9.98 -2.83
C TRP A 292 14.50 -10.63 -2.26
N GLY A 293 14.60 -11.95 -2.32
CA GLY A 293 15.80 -12.67 -1.88
C GLY A 293 17.08 -12.16 -2.53
N ARG A 294 17.06 -11.77 -3.82
CA ARG A 294 18.26 -11.24 -4.49
C ARG A 294 18.55 -9.81 -4.07
N LEU A 295 17.52 -8.97 -4.01
CA LEU A 295 17.63 -7.55 -3.68
C LEU A 295 18.04 -7.31 -2.23
N MET A 296 17.39 -7.98 -1.27
CA MET A 296 17.68 -7.80 0.16
C MET A 296 19.07 -8.32 0.57
N ARG A 297 19.74 -9.08 -0.30
CA ARG A 297 21.15 -9.49 -0.16
C ARG A 297 22.13 -8.59 -0.91
N ASN A 298 21.65 -7.69 -1.77
CA ASN A 298 22.46 -6.65 -2.39
C ASN A 298 22.70 -5.53 -1.37
N LYS A 299 23.97 -5.15 -1.17
CA LYS A 299 24.37 -4.20 -0.13
C LYS A 299 23.82 -2.80 -0.37
N ASP A 300 23.82 -2.31 -1.61
CA ASP A 300 23.32 -0.97 -1.93
C ASP A 300 21.80 -0.90 -1.80
N PHE A 301 21.09 -1.92 -2.26
CA PHE A 301 19.65 -2.01 -2.07
C PHE A 301 19.29 -2.05 -0.58
N LYS A 302 20.00 -2.86 0.22
CA LYS A 302 19.77 -2.95 1.67
C LYS A 302 20.09 -1.64 2.38
N ARG A 303 21.12 -0.91 1.96
CA ARG A 303 21.44 0.42 2.48
C ARG A 303 20.34 1.43 2.17
N ARG A 304 19.90 1.52 0.90
CA ARG A 304 18.76 2.36 0.50
C ARG A 304 17.50 2.01 1.28
N TYR A 305 17.27 0.72 1.56
CA TYR A 305 16.16 0.27 2.40
C TYR A 305 16.21 0.87 3.82
N ILE A 306 17.39 0.86 4.45
CA ILE A 306 17.59 1.43 5.79
C ILE A 306 17.36 2.94 5.78
N GLU A 307 17.88 3.64 4.78
CA GLU A 307 17.66 5.08 4.60
C GLU A 307 16.18 5.42 4.48
N ARG A 308 15.44 4.66 3.64
CA ARG A 308 13.99 4.87 3.47
C ARG A 308 13.21 4.55 4.75
N TRP A 309 13.57 3.50 5.47
CA TRP A 309 12.99 3.20 6.79
C TRP A 309 13.20 4.37 7.76
N ASN A 310 14.45 4.81 7.91
CA ASN A 310 14.81 5.93 8.80
C ASN A 310 14.09 7.21 8.42
N PHE A 311 13.97 7.51 7.12
CA PHE A 311 13.18 8.63 6.62
C PHE A 311 11.72 8.51 7.06
N PHE A 312 11.06 7.37 6.83
CA PHE A 312 9.67 7.21 7.23
C PHE A 312 9.43 7.25 8.73
N ARG A 313 10.37 6.75 9.54
CA ARG A 313 10.30 6.80 11.01
C ARG A 313 10.30 8.22 11.56
N GLN A 314 10.91 9.17 10.85
CA GLN A 314 10.85 10.60 11.18
C GLN A 314 9.59 11.30 10.64
N HIS A 315 8.76 10.63 9.84
CA HIS A 315 7.62 11.21 9.12
C HIS A 315 6.35 10.34 9.27
N ALA A 316 5.80 9.84 8.14
CA ALA A 316 4.53 9.13 8.05
C ALA A 316 4.48 7.83 8.88
N MET A 317 5.62 7.21 9.18
CA MET A 317 5.69 6.01 10.02
C MET A 317 6.25 6.32 11.41
N SER A 318 6.25 7.57 11.87
CA SER A 318 6.49 7.90 13.27
C SER A 318 5.40 7.28 14.16
N GLU A 319 5.72 6.85 15.39
CA GLU A 319 4.72 6.21 16.26
C GLU A 319 3.55 7.16 16.55
N LYS A 320 3.87 8.44 16.77
CA LYS A 320 2.90 9.52 16.91
C LYS A 320 1.93 9.58 15.72
N ASN A 321 2.44 9.55 14.50
CA ASN A 321 1.58 9.63 13.31
C ASN A 321 0.74 8.38 13.12
N LEU A 322 1.34 7.19 13.25
CA LEU A 322 0.60 5.92 13.14
C LEU A 322 -0.54 5.85 14.15
N PHE A 323 -0.30 6.29 15.39
CA PHE A 323 -1.33 6.34 16.43
C PHE A 323 -2.40 7.39 16.14
N ALA A 324 -2.02 8.57 15.63
CA ALA A 324 -2.98 9.60 15.25
C ALA A 324 -3.95 9.11 14.15
N VAL A 325 -3.45 8.36 13.15
CA VAL A 325 -4.30 7.75 12.11
C VAL A 325 -5.24 6.71 12.72
N ILE A 326 -4.73 5.83 13.58
CA ILE A 326 -5.55 4.81 14.27
C ILE A 326 -6.64 5.45 15.12
N ASP A 327 -6.28 6.46 15.91
CA ASP A 327 -7.20 7.15 16.82
C ASP A 327 -8.29 7.88 16.02
N ALA A 328 -7.93 8.55 14.93
CA ALA A 328 -8.90 9.21 14.06
C ALA A 328 -9.93 8.23 13.46
N MET A 329 -9.48 7.08 12.94
CA MET A 329 -10.37 6.06 12.41
C MET A 329 -11.22 5.39 13.51
N ALA A 330 -10.64 5.17 14.70
CA ALA A 330 -11.36 4.59 15.83
C ALA A 330 -12.45 5.53 16.36
N ASP A 331 -12.19 6.83 16.38
CA ASP A 331 -13.14 7.84 16.83
C ASP A 331 -14.27 8.04 15.81
N GLU A 332 -13.97 8.00 14.50
CA GLU A 332 -15.00 7.99 13.45
C GLU A 332 -15.93 6.77 13.57
N LEU A 333 -15.39 5.62 13.97
CA LEU A 333 -16.13 4.36 14.05
C LEU A 333 -16.81 4.08 15.39
N ASP A 334 -16.53 4.83 16.47
CA ASP A 334 -16.83 4.41 17.85
C ASP A 334 -18.30 3.97 18.05
N GLU A 335 -19.25 4.81 17.61
CA GLU A 335 -20.68 4.49 17.72
C GLU A 335 -21.10 3.35 16.77
N ALA A 336 -20.62 3.39 15.52
CA ALA A 336 -20.99 2.42 14.49
C ALA A 336 -20.41 1.03 14.77
N ALA A 337 -19.23 0.96 15.39
CA ALA A 337 -18.62 -0.28 15.87
C ALA A 337 -19.52 -0.95 16.91
N GLY A 338 -20.14 -0.18 17.82
CA GLY A 338 -21.13 -0.70 18.78
C GLY A 338 -22.27 -1.44 18.08
N ARG A 339 -22.90 -0.81 17.08
CA ARG A 339 -23.98 -1.41 16.28
C ARG A 339 -23.49 -2.61 15.47
N ASN A 340 -22.30 -2.51 14.86
CA ASN A 340 -21.68 -3.60 14.12
C ASN A 340 -21.50 -4.85 14.98
N TYR A 341 -20.99 -4.72 16.21
CA TYR A 341 -20.77 -5.86 17.10
C TYR A 341 -22.05 -6.35 17.81
N THR A 342 -23.12 -5.55 17.83
CA THR A 342 -24.47 -6.06 18.14
C THR A 342 -24.99 -6.97 17.02
N LYS A 343 -24.84 -6.56 15.75
CA LYS A 343 -25.25 -7.40 14.59
C LYS A 343 -24.34 -8.63 14.42
N TRP A 344 -23.04 -8.46 14.67
CA TRP A 344 -22.01 -9.48 14.49
C TRP A 344 -21.21 -9.68 15.79
N PRO A 345 -21.73 -10.44 16.76
CA PRO A 345 -21.08 -10.62 18.06
C PRO A 345 -19.77 -11.42 17.92
N LEU A 346 -18.65 -10.70 17.97
CA LEU A 346 -17.29 -11.29 17.98
C LEU A 346 -16.57 -11.12 19.33
N PHE A 347 -17.22 -10.43 20.28
CA PHE A 347 -16.74 -10.25 21.65
C PHE A 347 -17.84 -10.62 22.65
N GLY A 348 -17.44 -11.04 23.85
CA GLY A 348 -18.37 -11.35 24.93
C GLY A 348 -18.90 -10.14 25.72
N SER A 349 -18.42 -8.92 25.45
CA SER A 349 -18.79 -7.71 26.20
C SER A 349 -18.79 -6.44 25.35
N THR A 350 -19.49 -5.42 25.84
CA THR A 350 -19.36 -4.03 25.34
C THR A 350 -17.92 -3.54 25.55
N GLY A 351 -17.40 -2.73 24.62
CA GLY A 351 -16.03 -2.20 24.66
C GLY A 351 -14.96 -3.03 23.93
N GLY A 352 -15.31 -4.19 23.37
CA GLY A 352 -14.36 -5.06 22.64
C GLY A 352 -13.63 -4.35 21.49
N PHE A 353 -14.31 -3.44 20.78
CA PHE A 353 -13.69 -2.62 19.74
C PHE A 353 -12.49 -1.81 20.23
N ARG A 354 -12.63 -1.05 21.33
CA ARG A 354 -11.53 -0.23 21.88
C ARG A 354 -10.40 -1.10 22.44
N ILE A 355 -10.69 -2.32 22.88
CA ILE A 355 -9.65 -3.29 23.26
C ILE A 355 -8.82 -3.71 22.04
N GLU A 356 -9.45 -4.02 20.90
CA GLU A 356 -8.74 -4.34 19.66
C GLU A 356 -7.88 -3.16 19.16
N ILE A 357 -8.38 -1.92 19.28
CA ILE A 357 -7.61 -0.72 18.96
C ILE A 357 -6.38 -0.59 19.87
N ALA A 358 -6.54 -0.81 21.18
CA ALA A 358 -5.42 -0.78 22.11
C ALA A 358 -4.38 -1.88 21.82
N GLN A 359 -4.83 -3.09 21.49
CA GLN A 359 -3.95 -4.20 21.09
C GLN A 359 -3.20 -3.91 19.79
N LEU A 360 -3.86 -3.31 18.80
CA LEU A 360 -3.23 -2.87 17.55
C LEU A 360 -2.10 -1.86 17.81
N LYS A 361 -2.34 -0.85 18.65
CA LYS A 361 -1.34 0.16 19.02
C LYS A 361 -0.15 -0.45 19.77
N ASP A 362 -0.41 -1.33 20.74
CA ASP A 362 0.65 -2.06 21.45
C ASP A 362 1.49 -2.93 20.51
N TRP A 363 0.84 -3.63 19.58
CA TRP A 363 1.53 -4.43 18.56
C TRP A 363 2.43 -3.57 17.68
N ILE A 364 1.92 -2.42 17.20
CA ILE A 364 2.68 -1.49 16.35
C ILE A 364 3.88 -0.92 17.11
N SER A 365 3.70 -0.51 18.36
CA SER A 365 4.80 0.02 19.19
C SER A 365 5.95 -1.00 19.31
N LYS A 366 5.62 -2.25 19.67
CA LYS A 366 6.58 -3.35 19.74
C LYS A 366 7.25 -3.64 18.40
N ARG A 367 6.48 -3.54 17.31
CA ARG A 367 6.97 -3.79 15.95
C ARG A 367 7.98 -2.74 15.52
N LEU A 368 7.66 -1.46 15.72
CA LEU A 368 8.55 -0.34 15.41
C LEU A 368 9.85 -0.46 16.22
N ALA A 369 9.74 -0.64 17.54
CA ALA A 369 10.90 -0.80 18.41
C ALA A 369 11.80 -1.97 17.97
N TRP A 370 11.19 -3.08 17.53
CA TRP A 370 11.96 -4.20 17.02
C TRP A 370 12.67 -3.89 15.70
N ILE A 371 11.98 -3.32 14.70
CA ILE A 371 12.63 -2.97 13.41
C ILE A 371 13.73 -1.92 13.63
N ASP A 372 13.47 -0.90 14.46
CA ASP A 372 14.45 0.14 14.82
C ASP A 372 15.70 -0.49 15.44
N SER A 373 15.55 -1.55 16.25
CA SER A 373 16.70 -2.28 16.82
C SER A 373 17.55 -3.02 15.79
N GLN A 374 17.02 -3.31 14.59
CA GLN A 374 17.78 -3.96 13.52
C GLN A 374 18.70 -2.98 12.77
N TYR A 375 18.58 -1.67 13.02
CA TYR A 375 19.27 -0.61 12.28
C TYR A 375 20.08 0.34 13.18
N GLN A 376 20.29 -0.02 14.45
CA GLN A 376 21.01 0.81 15.42
C GLN A 376 22.47 1.11 15.04
N ASP A 377 23.10 0.23 14.27
CA ASP A 377 24.50 0.41 13.81
C ASP A 377 24.64 1.42 12.64
N ALA A 378 23.52 1.94 12.12
CA ALA A 378 23.48 2.96 11.08
C ALA A 378 22.46 4.06 11.43
N PRO A 379 22.71 4.84 12.50
CA PRO A 379 21.79 5.90 12.90
C PRO A 379 21.76 6.98 11.82
N PRO A 380 20.58 7.42 11.37
CA PRO A 380 20.50 8.52 10.42
C PRO A 380 20.98 9.82 11.10
N PRO A 381 21.62 10.75 10.38
CA PRO A 381 21.78 12.09 10.88
C PRO A 381 20.39 12.71 11.14
N THR A 382 20.35 13.54 12.17
CA THR A 382 19.20 14.39 12.49
C THR A 382 19.37 15.72 11.78
N LEU A 383 18.31 16.18 11.14
CA LEU A 383 18.25 17.40 10.34
C LEU A 383 17.21 18.34 10.96
N SER A 384 17.52 19.64 11.05
CA SER A 384 16.52 20.64 11.49
C SER A 384 15.37 20.81 10.50
N SER A 385 15.56 20.38 9.25
CA SER A 385 14.53 20.33 8.22
C SER A 385 14.87 19.26 7.18
N MET A 386 13.88 18.43 6.84
CA MET A 386 14.02 17.32 5.89
C MET A 386 13.45 17.73 4.53
N GLY A 387 14.22 18.51 3.75
CA GLY A 387 13.81 18.99 2.42
C GLY A 387 12.64 19.99 2.43
N GLY A 388 12.00 20.18 1.27
CA GLY A 388 10.91 21.13 1.10
C GLY A 388 11.36 22.56 0.74
N VAL A 389 10.39 23.46 0.57
CA VAL A 389 10.66 24.86 0.21
C VAL A 389 11.09 25.61 1.47
N VAL A 390 12.32 26.15 1.45
CA VAL A 390 12.86 26.98 2.53
C VAL A 390 13.05 28.42 2.06
N LEU A 391 12.99 29.36 3.00
CA LEU A 391 13.25 30.77 2.69
C LEU A 391 14.74 31.02 2.41
N PRO A 392 15.09 31.99 1.55
CA PRO A 392 16.47 32.40 1.35
C PRO A 392 17.15 32.73 2.70
N GLY A 393 18.35 32.20 2.91
CA GLY A 393 19.10 32.36 4.16
C GLY A 393 18.83 31.28 5.23
N PHE A 394 18.00 30.28 4.93
CA PHE A 394 17.81 29.12 5.79
C PHE A 394 19.13 28.41 6.10
N ARG A 395 19.34 28.06 7.36
CA ARG A 395 20.51 27.31 7.84
C ARG A 395 20.04 25.92 8.26
N LEU A 396 20.53 24.91 7.55
CA LEU A 396 20.26 23.52 7.89
C LEU A 396 21.20 23.11 9.02
N GLN A 397 20.63 22.67 10.13
CA GLN A 397 21.39 22.07 11.21
C GLN A 397 21.41 20.57 11.02
N LEU A 398 22.60 19.99 11.10
CA LEU A 398 22.84 18.57 10.98
C LEU A 398 23.52 18.09 12.26
N SER A 399 23.04 17.01 12.84
CA SER A 399 23.74 16.30 13.92
C SER A 399 23.75 14.81 13.63
N SER A 400 24.80 14.10 14.04
CA SER A 400 24.87 12.64 13.95
C SER A 400 25.32 12.09 15.28
N LEU A 401 24.77 10.94 15.67
CA LEU A 401 25.23 10.18 16.83
C LEU A 401 26.45 9.31 16.50
N GLY A 402 26.84 9.22 15.23
CA GLY A 402 27.96 8.42 14.76
C GLY A 402 28.68 9.06 13.58
N GLY A 403 29.99 9.29 13.75
CA GLY A 403 30.93 9.59 12.67
C GLY A 403 30.69 10.88 11.89
N ASP A 404 31.54 11.05 10.89
CA ASP A 404 31.41 12.11 9.88
C ASP A 404 30.17 11.87 9.01
N VAL A 405 29.43 12.94 8.70
CA VAL A 405 28.34 12.87 7.71
C VAL A 405 28.88 13.34 6.36
N HIS A 406 28.68 12.54 5.32
CA HIS A 406 29.03 12.91 3.95
C HIS A 406 27.78 13.32 3.18
N TYR A 407 27.81 14.48 2.54
CA TYR A 407 26.65 15.00 1.81
C TYR A 407 27.03 15.68 0.50
N THR A 408 26.12 15.69 -0.46
CA THR A 408 26.22 16.43 -1.72
C THR A 408 25.12 17.47 -1.80
N THR A 409 25.36 18.51 -2.61
CA THR A 409 24.42 19.63 -2.82
C THR A 409 23.91 19.70 -4.27
N ASP A 410 24.35 18.76 -5.10
CA ASP A 410 24.04 18.61 -6.53
C ASP A 410 23.12 17.40 -6.83
N GLY A 411 22.67 16.70 -5.78
CA GLY A 411 21.81 15.52 -5.88
C GLY A 411 22.53 14.21 -6.23
N THR A 412 23.86 14.21 -6.40
CA THR A 412 24.63 12.97 -6.57
C THR A 412 24.70 12.18 -5.27
N ASP A 413 24.87 10.86 -5.31
CA ASP A 413 25.06 10.09 -4.07
C ASP A 413 26.41 10.47 -3.45
N PRO A 414 26.51 10.82 -2.15
CA PRO A 414 27.80 11.15 -1.52
C PRO A 414 28.81 9.99 -1.47
N ARG A 415 28.43 8.78 -1.91
CA ARG A 415 29.29 7.61 -2.10
C ARG A 415 29.30 7.13 -3.54
N MET A 416 30.47 6.71 -3.99
CA MET A 416 30.68 6.05 -5.27
C MET A 416 30.22 4.57 -5.21
N PRO A 417 29.98 3.92 -6.37
CA PRO A 417 29.61 2.49 -6.42
C PRO A 417 30.63 1.52 -5.80
N ASP A 418 31.89 1.94 -5.62
CA ASP A 418 32.97 1.16 -5.00
C ASP A 418 33.13 1.45 -3.49
N ASP A 419 32.16 2.14 -2.90
CA ASP A 419 32.13 2.59 -1.52
C ASP A 419 33.08 3.74 -1.16
N SER A 420 33.85 4.25 -2.12
CA SER A 420 34.66 5.45 -1.90
C SER A 420 33.78 6.69 -1.76
N LYS A 421 34.30 7.73 -1.11
CA LYS A 421 33.63 9.02 -0.99
C LYS A 421 33.51 9.66 -2.39
N ASN A 422 32.31 10.11 -2.77
CA ASN A 422 32.12 10.87 -4.00
C ASN A 422 32.98 12.16 -3.94
N PRO A 423 33.76 12.49 -4.99
CA PRO A 423 34.56 13.72 -5.04
C PRO A 423 33.75 15.01 -4.82
N ASN A 424 32.46 15.02 -5.19
CA ASN A 424 31.54 16.15 -4.95
C ASN A 424 30.98 16.18 -3.52
N ALA A 425 31.21 15.13 -2.73
CA ALA A 425 30.71 15.05 -1.36
C ALA A 425 31.54 15.94 -0.43
N GLN A 426 30.84 16.73 0.37
CA GLN A 426 31.38 17.46 1.50
C GLN A 426 31.34 16.58 2.74
N THR A 427 32.28 16.78 3.66
CA THR A 427 32.31 16.09 4.95
C THR A 427 31.94 17.08 6.03
N LEU A 428 31.01 16.69 6.89
CA LEU A 428 30.73 17.38 8.13
C LEU A 428 31.21 16.49 9.29
N SER A 429 32.31 16.90 9.93
CA SER A 429 32.79 16.29 11.19
C SER A 429 32.13 17.01 12.36
N ILE A 430 31.26 16.35 13.12
CA ILE A 430 30.34 17.07 14.03
C ILE A 430 30.44 16.62 15.49
N ASN A 431 30.68 17.60 16.37
CA ASN A 431 30.06 17.70 17.69
C ASN A 431 29.05 18.87 17.81
N ASN A 432 28.95 19.75 16.81
CA ASN A 432 27.80 20.63 16.45
C ASN A 432 28.28 21.56 15.30
N ALA A 433 27.64 21.54 14.13
CA ALA A 433 28.04 22.39 13.01
C ALA A 433 26.82 22.91 12.22
N ASP A 434 26.85 24.20 11.89
CA ASP A 434 25.87 24.88 11.04
C ASP A 434 26.30 24.78 9.56
N ILE A 435 25.40 24.35 8.66
CA ILE A 435 25.64 24.41 7.20
C ILE A 435 24.75 25.49 6.58
N VAL A 436 25.35 26.39 5.79
CA VAL A 436 24.63 27.34 4.94
C VAL A 436 24.33 26.67 3.62
N ILE A 437 23.08 26.75 3.14
CA ILE A 437 22.88 26.29 1.79
C ILE A 437 21.98 27.00 0.79
N SER A 438 22.44 26.87 -0.46
CA SER A 438 21.99 27.59 -1.63
C SER A 438 20.60 27.17 -2.05
N ARG A 439 19.87 28.15 -2.57
CA ARG A 439 18.42 28.12 -2.81
C ARG A 439 17.94 27.02 -3.77
N ASP A 440 18.83 26.43 -4.56
CA ASP A 440 18.48 25.46 -5.63
C ASP A 440 19.22 24.12 -5.50
N SER A 441 19.84 23.86 -4.35
CA SER A 441 20.56 22.60 -4.13
C SER A 441 19.61 21.43 -3.94
N VAL A 442 19.96 20.27 -4.51
CA VAL A 442 19.33 18.97 -4.23
C VAL A 442 20.28 18.17 -3.34
N TRP A 443 19.77 17.66 -2.23
CA TRP A 443 20.58 17.21 -1.10
C TRP A 443 20.54 15.69 -0.98
N LYS A 444 21.70 15.06 -0.77
CA LYS A 444 21.79 13.67 -0.33
C LYS A 444 22.85 13.55 0.76
N TYR A 445 22.59 12.75 1.79
CA TYR A 445 23.51 12.49 2.90
C TYR A 445 23.65 10.98 3.11
N LEU A 446 24.74 10.55 3.77
CA LEU A 446 24.96 9.18 4.25
C LEU A 446 25.13 9.16 5.76
#